data_AF-A0A2R7R960-F1
#
_entry.id   AF-A0A2R7R960-F1
#
_cell.length_a   1.000
_cell.length_b   1.000
_cell.length_c   1.000
_cell.angle_alpha   90.00
_cell.angle_beta   90.00
_cell.angle_gamma   90.00
#
_symmetry.space_group_name_H-M   'P 1'
#
loop_
_entity.id
_entity.type
_entity.pdbx_description
1 polymer ?
#
loop_
_entity_poly.entity_id
_entity_poly.type
_entity_poly.pdbx_seq_one_letter_code
_entity_poly.pdbx_strand_id
1 'polypeptide(L)'
;PEELAKRFLDAADSSTSVTVGPEVQVAGRAAYSLVLAPRTDGTLLEKAVIAIDGETGMPLKVTVSARGQQEPAFEAGFTSLTLAAPEDGMFNFTTPPGATVKELPLPQGPMMPHQPGMTHEQGMPGFQGGPANPGMLPPDQVPGSELHQRDAGAPKPTVTGKGWESVIGFPAPPDGQGAQLTEALLTDPLLSQAAVVVPGGRLLSTSLVNVLLTDDGRIFVGMVPAERLQAAAGAA
;
A
#
# COMPACT_ATOMS: atom_id res chain seq x y z
N PRO A 1 -8.21 -6.19 -2.19
CA PRO A 1 -9.22 -5.20 -1.71
C PRO A 1 -8.96 -4.71 -0.28
N GLU A 2 -8.68 -5.63 0.65
CA GLU A 2 -8.46 -5.33 2.07
C GLU A 2 -7.37 -4.28 2.33
N GLU A 3 -6.18 -4.44 1.75
CA GLU A 3 -5.09 -3.48 1.96
C GLU A 3 -5.47 -2.06 1.49
N LEU A 4 -6.19 -1.95 0.37
CA LEU A 4 -6.67 -0.66 -0.12
C LEU A 4 -7.70 -0.04 0.83
N ALA A 5 -8.65 -0.84 1.31
CA ALA A 5 -9.64 -0.39 2.28
C ALA A 5 -8.94 0.15 3.54
N LYS A 6 -7.95 -0.60 4.07
CA LYS A 6 -7.13 -0.15 5.19
C LYS A 6 -6.43 1.17 4.92
N ARG A 7 -5.78 1.33 3.76
CA ARG A 7 -5.09 2.59 3.41
C ARG A 7 -6.04 3.79 3.38
N PHE A 8 -7.25 3.64 2.82
CA PHE A 8 -8.25 4.71 2.80
C PHE A 8 -8.78 5.04 4.20
N LEU A 9 -8.98 4.03 5.04
CA LEU A 9 -9.44 4.21 6.42
C LEU A 9 -8.36 4.85 7.29
N ASP A 10 -7.10 4.44 7.16
CA ASP A 10 -5.97 5.02 7.88
C ASP A 10 -5.73 6.49 7.47
N ALA A 11 -6.08 6.87 6.23
CA ALA A 11 -6.04 8.25 5.75
C ALA A 11 -7.27 9.09 6.16
N ALA A 12 -8.31 8.48 6.73
CA ALA A 12 -9.50 9.20 7.14
C ALA A 12 -9.27 9.97 8.44
N ASP A 13 -9.24 11.30 8.34
CA ASP A 13 -9.13 12.20 9.49
C ASP A 13 -10.28 13.23 9.51
N SER A 14 -10.11 14.33 10.25
CA SER A 14 -11.11 15.42 10.31
C SER A 14 -11.46 16.05 8.95
N SER A 15 -10.61 15.88 7.93
CA SER A 15 -10.85 16.34 6.55
C SER A 15 -11.70 15.37 5.73
N THR A 16 -12.08 14.22 6.29
CA THR A 16 -12.88 13.18 5.62
C THR A 16 -14.27 13.08 6.23
N SER A 17 -15.29 13.00 5.38
CA SER A 17 -16.63 12.58 5.74
C SER A 17 -16.74 11.07 5.55
N VAL A 18 -17.16 10.36 6.59
CA VAL A 18 -17.38 8.92 6.56
C VAL A 18 -18.86 8.66 6.77
N THR A 19 -19.49 8.02 5.80
CA THR A 19 -20.95 7.77 5.80
C THR A 19 -21.26 6.37 5.30
N VAL A 20 -22.42 5.84 5.68
CA VAL A 20 -22.94 4.59 5.14
C VAL A 20 -23.76 4.90 3.89
N GLY A 21 -23.44 4.24 2.78
CA GLY A 21 -24.16 4.34 1.52
C GLY A 21 -25.23 3.26 1.38
N PRO A 22 -25.77 3.06 0.16
CA PRO A 22 -26.73 1.99 -0.11
C PRO A 22 -26.10 0.60 0.07
N GLU A 23 -26.92 -0.39 0.39
CA GLU A 23 -26.49 -1.79 0.36
C GLU A 23 -26.16 -2.21 -1.07
N VAL A 24 -25.12 -3.03 -1.21
CA VAL A 24 -24.64 -3.51 -2.51
C VAL A 24 -24.41 -5.01 -2.46
N GLN A 25 -24.29 -5.64 -3.64
CA GLN A 25 -23.77 -6.99 -3.76
C GLN A 25 -22.42 -6.97 -4.47
N VAL A 26 -21.45 -7.73 -3.94
CA VAL A 26 -20.14 -7.94 -4.56
C VAL A 26 -19.83 -9.43 -4.52
N ALA A 27 -19.42 -10.00 -5.66
CA ALA A 27 -19.10 -11.42 -5.78
C ALA A 27 -20.21 -12.36 -5.22
N GLY A 28 -21.48 -11.99 -5.39
CA GLY A 28 -22.63 -12.75 -4.89
C GLY A 28 -22.90 -12.62 -3.38
N ARG A 29 -22.26 -11.68 -2.70
CA ARG A 29 -22.38 -11.46 -1.24
C ARG A 29 -22.96 -10.09 -0.95
N ALA A 30 -23.92 -10.02 -0.02
CA ALA A 30 -24.49 -8.76 0.46
C ALA A 30 -23.44 -7.98 1.27
N ALA A 31 -23.35 -6.68 1.02
CA ALA A 31 -22.34 -5.83 1.60
C ALA A 31 -22.87 -4.44 1.95
N TYR A 32 -22.38 -3.92 3.08
CA TYR A 32 -22.54 -2.51 3.44
C TYR A 32 -21.55 -1.67 2.65
N SER A 33 -21.98 -0.50 2.17
CA SER A 33 -21.06 0.45 1.54
C SER A 33 -20.64 1.53 2.54
N LEU A 34 -19.33 1.69 2.71
CA LEU A 34 -18.73 2.76 3.47
C LEU A 34 -18.17 3.79 2.49
N VAL A 35 -18.70 5.01 2.55
CA VAL A 35 -18.34 6.12 1.65
C VAL A 35 -17.44 7.09 2.40
N LEU A 36 -16.22 7.26 1.89
CA LEU A 36 -15.23 8.22 2.36
C LEU A 36 -15.12 9.34 1.33
N ALA A 37 -15.52 10.56 1.70
CA ALA A 37 -15.49 11.73 0.83
C ALA A 37 -14.66 12.86 1.46
N PRO A 38 -13.75 13.51 0.73
CA PRO A 38 -13.09 14.73 1.19
C PRO A 38 -14.12 15.81 1.54
N ARG A 39 -13.89 16.57 2.61
CA ARG A 39 -14.73 17.72 3.00
C ARG A 39 -14.39 19.01 2.25
N THR A 40 -13.58 18.89 1.20
CA THR A 40 -13.01 19.99 0.43
C THR A 40 -13.14 19.71 -1.05
N ASP A 41 -13.26 20.78 -1.84
CA ASP A 41 -13.22 20.72 -3.30
C ASP A 41 -11.81 20.97 -3.87
N GLY A 42 -10.80 21.14 -3.00
CA GLY A 42 -9.40 21.33 -3.39
C GLY A 42 -8.68 20.09 -3.90
N THR A 43 -9.38 18.97 -4.10
CA THR A 43 -8.84 17.67 -4.53
C THR A 43 -9.60 17.11 -5.74
N LEU A 44 -8.88 16.34 -6.56
CA LEU A 44 -9.41 15.58 -7.69
C LEU A 44 -10.24 14.37 -7.23
N LEU A 45 -10.03 13.88 -6.00
CA LEU A 45 -10.82 12.80 -5.43
C LEU A 45 -12.24 13.31 -5.11
N GLU A 46 -13.26 12.64 -5.67
CA GLU A 46 -14.64 12.87 -5.23
C GLU A 46 -14.93 12.04 -3.97
N LYS A 47 -14.64 10.74 -4.05
CA LYS A 47 -14.90 9.78 -2.97
C LYS A 47 -14.21 8.44 -3.22
N ALA A 48 -13.99 7.69 -2.14
CA ALA A 48 -13.72 6.27 -2.15
C ALA A 48 -14.88 5.52 -1.50
N VAL A 49 -15.31 4.42 -2.10
CA VAL A 49 -16.37 3.55 -1.58
C VAL A 49 -15.79 2.17 -1.31
N ILE A 50 -15.97 1.69 -0.08
CA ILE A 50 -15.54 0.37 0.36
C ILE A 50 -16.78 -0.48 0.58
N ALA A 51 -16.95 -1.55 -0.19
CA ALA A 51 -17.98 -2.55 0.06
C ALA A 51 -17.46 -3.58 1.08
N ILE A 52 -18.15 -3.72 2.19
CA ILE A 52 -17.79 -4.56 3.33
C ILE A 52 -18.81 -5.68 3.46
N ASP A 53 -18.35 -6.93 3.44
CA ASP A 53 -19.19 -8.11 3.58
C ASP A 53 -20.07 -8.04 4.85
N GLY A 54 -21.38 -8.21 4.68
CA GLY A 54 -22.33 -8.06 5.79
C GLY A 54 -22.22 -9.16 6.85
N GLU A 55 -21.66 -10.32 6.51
CA GLU A 55 -21.52 -11.45 7.43
C GLU A 55 -20.16 -11.45 8.15
N THR A 56 -19.08 -11.17 7.44
CA THR A 56 -17.70 -11.33 7.95
C THR A 56 -16.99 -10.02 8.26
N GLY A 57 -17.49 -8.89 7.74
CA GLY A 57 -16.80 -7.60 7.83
C GLY A 57 -15.60 -7.47 6.88
N MET A 58 -15.38 -8.43 5.97
CA MET A 58 -14.26 -8.39 5.03
C MET A 58 -14.49 -7.36 3.91
N PRO A 59 -13.52 -6.49 3.58
CA PRO A 59 -13.62 -5.62 2.40
C PRO A 59 -13.65 -6.43 1.10
N LEU A 60 -14.74 -6.33 0.35
CA LEU A 60 -14.96 -7.07 -0.90
C LEU A 60 -14.55 -6.27 -2.14
N LYS A 61 -14.75 -4.94 -2.12
CA LYS A 61 -14.44 -4.05 -3.24
C LYS A 61 -14.10 -2.65 -2.76
N VAL A 62 -13.17 -1.99 -3.44
CA VAL A 62 -12.86 -0.57 -3.30
C VAL A 62 -13.02 0.09 -4.67
N THR A 63 -13.83 1.15 -4.71
CA THR A 63 -14.05 1.97 -5.91
C THR A 63 -13.65 3.40 -5.59
N VAL A 64 -12.85 4.03 -6.45
CA VAL A 64 -12.34 5.39 -6.27
C VAL A 64 -12.83 6.26 -7.43
N SER A 65 -13.57 7.31 -7.12
CA SER A 65 -14.16 8.22 -8.11
C SER A 65 -13.38 9.53 -8.15
N ALA A 66 -13.00 9.93 -9.36
CA ALA A 66 -12.46 11.25 -9.63
C ALA A 66 -13.59 12.24 -9.91
N ARG A 67 -13.42 13.48 -9.47
CA ARG A 67 -14.39 14.55 -9.67
C ARG A 67 -14.57 14.83 -11.17
N GLY A 68 -15.82 14.94 -11.60
CA GLY A 68 -16.17 15.23 -12.99
C GLY A 68 -16.09 14.01 -13.93
N GLN A 69 -15.82 12.81 -13.41
CA GLN A 69 -15.86 11.57 -14.18
C GLN A 69 -17.07 10.73 -13.81
N GLN A 70 -17.66 10.06 -14.81
CA GLN A 70 -18.78 9.15 -14.61
C GLN A 70 -18.29 7.75 -14.20
N GLU A 71 -17.20 7.30 -14.82
CA GLU A 71 -16.57 6.03 -14.51
C GLU A 71 -15.59 6.17 -13.33
N PRO A 72 -15.43 5.12 -12.51
CA PRO A 72 -14.40 5.09 -11.48
C PRO A 72 -13.00 5.28 -12.08
N ALA A 73 -12.20 6.11 -11.42
CA ALA A 73 -10.80 6.27 -11.77
C ALA A 73 -9.96 5.04 -11.40
N PHE A 74 -10.41 4.28 -10.40
CA PHE A 74 -9.80 3.03 -9.99
C PHE A 74 -10.85 2.11 -9.33
N GLU A 75 -10.78 0.81 -9.61
CA GLU A 75 -11.59 -0.20 -8.94
C GLU A 75 -10.77 -1.47 -8.68
N ALA A 76 -10.91 -2.03 -7.47
CA ALA A 76 -10.35 -3.32 -7.12
C ALA A 76 -11.35 -4.11 -6.25
N GLY A 77 -11.79 -5.27 -6.71
CA GLY A 77 -12.75 -6.10 -5.99
C GLY A 77 -12.72 -7.56 -6.41
N PHE A 78 -13.36 -8.42 -5.61
CA PHE A 78 -13.59 -9.81 -5.98
C PHE A 78 -14.65 -9.91 -7.08
N THR A 79 -14.36 -10.73 -8.09
CA THR A 79 -15.35 -11.15 -9.09
C THR A 79 -16.10 -12.41 -8.67
N SER A 80 -15.43 -13.27 -7.89
CA SER A 80 -15.96 -14.48 -7.26
C SER A 80 -15.25 -14.71 -5.92
N LEU A 81 -15.98 -15.22 -4.92
CA LEU A 81 -15.44 -15.46 -3.60
C LEU A 81 -16.16 -16.63 -2.92
N THR A 82 -15.38 -17.62 -2.50
CA THR A 82 -15.83 -18.72 -1.64
C THR A 82 -15.00 -18.73 -0.37
N LEU A 83 -15.66 -18.61 0.78
CA LEU A 83 -15.01 -18.63 2.10
C LEU A 83 -15.06 -20.01 2.77
N ALA A 84 -15.49 -21.04 2.04
CA ALA A 84 -15.51 -22.41 2.52
C ALA A 84 -14.09 -22.92 2.76
N ALA A 85 -13.92 -23.75 3.79
CA ALA A 85 -12.70 -24.53 3.96
C ALA A 85 -12.47 -25.38 2.69
N PRO A 86 -11.25 -25.38 2.11
CA PRO A 86 -10.94 -26.26 1.00
C PRO A 86 -11.16 -27.71 1.38
N GLU A 87 -11.61 -28.54 0.44
CA GLU A 87 -11.80 -29.98 0.69
C GLU A 87 -10.45 -30.65 1.03
N ASP A 88 -10.43 -31.55 2.02
CA ASP A 88 -9.22 -32.29 2.42
C ASP A 88 -8.53 -32.99 1.24
N GLY A 89 -9.33 -33.44 0.26
CA GLY A 89 -8.86 -34.08 -0.96
C GLY A 89 -7.97 -33.18 -1.85
N MET A 90 -8.05 -31.85 -1.73
CA MET A 90 -7.14 -30.93 -2.42
C MET A 90 -5.69 -31.08 -1.96
N PHE A 91 -5.48 -31.56 -0.73
CA PHE A 91 -4.16 -31.80 -0.16
C PHE A 91 -3.74 -33.27 -0.28
N ASN A 92 -4.61 -34.13 -0.80
CA ASN A 92 -4.26 -35.51 -1.04
C ASN A 92 -3.40 -35.62 -2.29
N PHE A 93 -2.19 -36.14 -2.09
CA PHE A 93 -1.35 -36.55 -3.19
C PHE A 93 -1.95 -37.79 -3.86
N THR A 94 -2.60 -37.59 -5.02
CA THR A 94 -3.05 -38.70 -5.88
C THR A 94 -2.03 -38.95 -6.97
N THR A 95 -1.32 -40.06 -6.87
CA THR A 95 -0.33 -40.51 -7.85
C THR A 95 -1.01 -40.73 -9.22
N PRO A 96 -0.57 -40.06 -10.30
CA PRO A 96 -1.03 -40.38 -11.65
C PRO A 96 -0.67 -41.84 -12.02
N PRO A 97 -1.47 -42.52 -12.87
CA PRO A 97 -1.14 -43.87 -13.32
C PRO A 97 0.28 -43.94 -13.92
N GLY A 98 1.11 -44.86 -13.42
CA GLY A 98 2.49 -45.06 -13.87
C GLY A 98 3.55 -44.18 -13.19
N ALA A 99 3.18 -43.30 -12.25
CA ALA A 99 4.15 -42.48 -11.54
C ALA A 99 4.85 -43.26 -10.40
N THR A 100 6.16 -43.04 -10.25
CA THR A 100 6.97 -43.60 -9.14
C THR A 100 7.08 -42.58 -8.03
N VAL A 101 6.56 -42.90 -6.84
CA VAL A 101 6.65 -42.06 -5.64
C VAL A 101 7.99 -42.31 -4.94
N LYS A 102 8.69 -41.24 -4.55
CA LYS A 102 9.91 -41.30 -3.73
C LYS A 102 9.68 -40.55 -2.43
N GLU A 103 9.75 -41.25 -1.31
CA GLU A 103 9.76 -40.61 0.01
C GLU A 103 11.16 -40.10 0.32
N LEU A 104 11.27 -38.80 0.59
CA LEU A 104 12.50 -38.18 1.06
C LEU A 104 12.44 -38.09 2.59
N PRO A 105 13.47 -38.56 3.32
CA PRO A 105 13.52 -38.35 4.76
C PRO A 105 13.60 -36.86 5.05
N LEU A 106 12.78 -36.38 5.99
CA LEU A 106 12.92 -35.02 6.51
C LEU A 106 14.32 -34.87 7.11
N PRO A 107 15.05 -33.79 6.81
CA PRO A 107 16.33 -33.54 7.46
C PRO A 107 16.11 -33.48 8.97
N GLN A 108 16.82 -34.31 9.72
CA GLN A 108 16.77 -34.27 11.17
C GLN A 108 17.33 -32.91 11.60
N GLY A 109 16.45 -32.01 12.08
CA GLY A 109 16.88 -30.83 12.82
C GLY A 109 17.72 -31.27 14.02
N PRO A 110 18.64 -30.42 14.53
CA PRO A 110 19.53 -30.81 15.61
C PRO A 110 18.72 -31.31 16.81
N MET A 111 18.85 -32.60 17.08
CA MET A 111 18.35 -33.23 18.30
C MET A 111 19.12 -32.58 19.46
N MET A 112 18.44 -31.71 20.21
CA MET A 112 18.98 -31.22 21.49
C MET A 112 19.31 -32.45 22.35
N PRO A 113 20.54 -32.62 22.85
CA PRO A 113 20.90 -33.79 23.63
C PRO A 113 20.02 -33.85 24.89
N HIS A 114 19.34 -34.97 25.08
CA HIS A 114 18.75 -35.33 26.36
C HIS A 114 19.87 -35.29 27.41
N GLN A 115 19.83 -34.31 28.33
CA GLN A 115 20.64 -34.39 29.53
C GLN A 115 20.15 -35.59 30.37
N PRO A 116 21.00 -36.59 30.63
CA PRO A 116 20.65 -37.65 31.57
C PRO A 116 20.70 -37.04 32.98
N GLY A 117 19.54 -36.79 33.59
CA GLY A 117 19.52 -36.24 34.95
C GLY A 117 18.21 -35.65 35.47
N MET A 118 17.16 -35.50 34.67
CA MET A 118 15.85 -35.09 35.20
C MET A 118 14.94 -36.30 35.32
N THR A 119 14.93 -36.90 36.51
CA THR A 119 13.91 -37.87 36.92
C THR A 119 12.54 -37.22 36.80
N HIS A 120 11.67 -37.83 36.00
CA HIS A 120 10.24 -37.56 36.00
C HIS A 120 9.67 -38.03 37.34
N GLU A 121 9.67 -37.17 38.35
CA GLU A 121 8.87 -37.42 39.55
C GLU A 121 8.12 -36.16 39.98
N GLN A 122 6.80 -36.34 40.08
CA GLN A 122 5.87 -35.63 40.94
C GLN A 122 5.43 -34.21 40.50
N GLY A 123 4.26 -34.18 39.85
CA GLY A 123 3.07 -33.56 40.46
C GLY A 123 2.86 -32.05 40.34
N MET A 124 2.01 -31.69 39.36
CA MET A 124 1.09 -30.52 39.37
C MET A 124 1.77 -29.13 39.46
N PRO A 125 1.03 -28.01 39.55
CA PRO A 125 0.12 -27.37 38.59
C PRO A 125 0.61 -25.95 38.22
N GLY A 126 0.04 -25.34 37.18
CA GLY A 126 -0.23 -23.89 37.13
C GLY A 126 0.93 -22.87 37.25
N PHE A 127 1.06 -22.09 36.19
CA PHE A 127 1.42 -20.66 36.18
C PHE A 127 2.89 -20.19 36.30
N GLN A 128 3.31 -19.58 35.17
CA GLN A 128 3.82 -18.21 35.05
C GLN A 128 5.34 -17.98 35.13
N GLY A 129 5.94 -17.92 33.94
CA GLY A 129 7.22 -17.26 33.67
C GLY A 129 7.43 -17.22 32.15
N GLY A 130 7.31 -16.03 31.55
CA GLY A 130 7.18 -15.85 30.09
C GLY A 130 8.39 -16.34 29.28
N PRO A 131 8.24 -16.54 27.96
CA PRO A 131 9.38 -16.89 27.13
C PRO A 131 10.26 -15.66 26.91
N ALA A 132 11.46 -15.73 27.49
CA ALA A 132 12.62 -15.00 27.02
C ALA A 132 12.78 -15.23 25.51
N ASN A 133 12.79 -14.15 24.74
CA ASN A 133 13.13 -14.17 23.32
C ASN A 133 14.62 -14.55 23.15
N PRO A 134 14.95 -15.70 22.53
CA PRO A 134 16.31 -16.01 22.14
C PRO A 134 16.57 -15.38 20.77
N GLY A 135 17.31 -14.27 20.73
CA GLY A 135 17.80 -13.70 19.48
C GLY A 135 17.81 -12.17 19.42
N MET A 136 18.45 -11.50 20.38
CA MET A 136 18.87 -10.10 20.19
C MET A 136 20.36 -10.11 19.84
N LEU A 137 20.67 -9.89 18.56
CA LEU A 137 22.03 -9.51 18.18
C LEU A 137 22.31 -8.12 18.78
N PRO A 138 23.56 -7.81 19.17
CA PRO A 138 23.96 -6.45 19.50
C PRO A 138 23.57 -5.50 18.35
N PRO A 139 23.18 -4.23 18.64
CA PRO A 139 22.62 -3.32 17.64
C PRO A 139 23.52 -3.06 16.42
N ASP A 140 24.80 -3.37 16.54
CA ASP A 140 25.83 -2.97 15.58
C ASP A 140 26.12 -4.03 14.49
N GLN A 141 25.39 -5.15 14.45
CA GLN A 141 25.66 -6.25 13.51
C GLN A 141 24.42 -6.80 12.78
N VAL A 142 23.48 -5.92 12.41
CA VAL A 142 22.37 -6.27 11.50
C VAL A 142 22.80 -5.99 10.05
N PRO A 143 23.05 -6.99 9.19
CA PRO A 143 23.29 -6.76 7.76
C PRO A 143 21.97 -6.28 7.14
N GLY A 144 21.95 -5.06 6.61
CA GLY A 144 20.74 -4.39 6.12
C GLY A 144 20.31 -3.13 6.90
N SER A 145 21.03 -2.78 7.96
CA SER A 145 20.87 -1.49 8.66
C SER A 145 21.54 -0.29 7.94
N GLU A 146 22.21 -0.54 6.81
CA GLU A 146 22.86 0.50 6.00
C GLU A 146 21.88 1.39 5.21
N LEU A 147 20.58 1.09 5.21
CA LEU A 147 19.56 1.95 4.59
C LEU A 147 19.30 3.26 5.37
N HIS A 148 19.85 3.41 6.58
CA HIS A 148 19.74 4.64 7.38
C HIS A 148 20.95 5.59 7.27
N GLN A 149 21.95 5.26 6.44
CA GLN A 149 23.02 6.19 6.05
C GLN A 149 22.92 6.52 4.55
N ARG A 150 21.75 6.98 4.10
CA ARG A 150 21.66 7.73 2.84
C ARG A 150 21.64 9.22 3.15
N ASP A 151 22.77 9.84 2.89
CA ASP A 151 23.01 11.27 2.67
C ASP A 151 22.31 12.25 3.63
N ALA A 152 23.03 12.64 4.68
CA ALA A 152 22.74 13.85 5.45
C ALA A 152 22.85 15.16 4.64
N GLY A 153 23.10 15.09 3.32
CA GLY A 153 23.19 16.22 2.39
C GLY A 153 22.22 16.18 1.20
N ALA A 154 21.39 15.15 1.05
CA ALA A 154 20.40 15.12 -0.04
C ALA A 154 19.21 16.05 0.29
N PRO A 155 18.78 16.92 -0.63
CA PRO A 155 17.69 17.84 -0.38
C PRO A 155 16.39 17.03 -0.21
N LYS A 156 15.70 17.27 0.92
CA LYS A 156 14.56 16.45 1.37
C LYS A 156 13.26 16.87 0.67
N PRO A 157 12.37 15.92 0.34
CA PRO A 157 11.02 16.25 -0.10
C PRO A 157 10.27 17.08 0.96
N THR A 158 9.46 18.03 0.51
CA THR A 158 8.58 18.84 1.34
C THR A 158 7.14 18.45 1.10
N VAL A 159 6.28 18.64 2.11
CA VAL A 159 4.84 18.42 1.99
C VAL A 159 4.14 19.73 2.32
N THR A 160 3.33 20.22 1.40
CA THR A 160 2.48 21.40 1.57
C THR A 160 1.01 20.97 1.52
N GLY A 161 0.13 21.68 2.22
CA GLY A 161 -1.26 21.25 2.38
C GLY A 161 -1.45 20.19 3.46
N LYS A 162 -2.68 19.67 3.59
CA LYS A 162 -3.08 18.65 4.57
C LYS A 162 -4.10 17.71 3.96
N GLY A 163 -4.15 16.46 4.46
CA GLY A 163 -5.13 15.46 4.03
C GLY A 163 -5.13 15.28 2.51
N TRP A 164 -6.32 15.32 1.91
CA TRP A 164 -6.53 15.17 0.46
C TRP A 164 -5.97 16.31 -0.41
N GLU A 165 -5.59 17.44 0.18
CA GLU A 165 -4.98 18.57 -0.55
C GLU A 165 -3.45 18.57 -0.50
N SER A 166 -2.86 17.50 0.01
CA SER A 166 -1.40 17.43 0.18
C SER A 166 -0.68 17.41 -1.17
N VAL A 167 0.36 18.22 -1.27
CA VAL A 167 1.28 18.29 -2.41
C VAL A 167 2.68 17.98 -1.90
N ILE A 168 3.32 16.99 -2.53
CA ILE A 168 4.70 16.62 -2.24
C ILE A 168 5.58 17.33 -3.26
N GLY A 169 6.49 18.17 -2.77
CA GLY A 169 7.49 18.89 -3.56
C GLY A 169 8.85 18.23 -3.42
N PHE A 170 9.41 17.78 -4.53
CA PHE A 170 10.76 17.25 -4.62
C PHE A 170 11.69 18.37 -5.12
N PRO A 171 12.73 18.71 -4.35
CA PRO A 171 13.69 19.74 -4.75
C PRO A 171 14.48 19.31 -5.99
N ALA A 172 14.98 20.29 -6.72
CA ALA A 172 15.93 20.03 -7.79
C ALA A 172 17.17 19.36 -7.16
N PRO A 173 17.65 18.25 -7.72
CA PRO A 173 18.81 17.55 -7.18
C PRO A 173 20.07 18.43 -7.26
N PRO A 174 21.00 18.30 -6.30
CA PRO A 174 22.25 19.08 -6.31
C PRO A 174 23.11 18.78 -7.54
N ASP A 175 23.02 17.54 -8.07
CA ASP A 175 23.88 17.01 -9.13
C ASP A 175 23.09 16.32 -10.26
N GLY A 176 21.82 16.68 -10.48
CA GLY A 176 21.01 16.07 -11.56
C GLY A 176 20.44 14.66 -11.25
N GLN A 177 20.45 14.17 -10.01
CA GLN A 177 19.86 12.85 -9.68
C GLN A 177 18.31 12.79 -9.73
N GLY A 178 17.61 13.87 -9.38
CA GLY A 178 16.19 14.12 -9.74
C GLY A 178 16.00 14.46 -11.23
N ALA A 179 17.09 14.81 -11.94
CA ALA A 179 17.12 14.79 -13.38
C ALA A 179 17.14 13.36 -13.91
N GLN A 180 17.43 12.31 -13.12
CA GLN A 180 17.20 10.92 -13.57
C GLN A 180 15.72 10.52 -13.51
N LEU A 181 14.93 11.02 -12.55
CA LEU A 181 13.47 10.82 -12.56
C LEU A 181 12.83 11.67 -13.67
N THR A 182 13.27 12.92 -13.81
CA THR A 182 12.80 13.82 -14.87
C THR A 182 13.27 13.35 -16.26
N GLU A 183 14.53 12.93 -16.43
CA GLU A 183 15.02 12.27 -17.64
C GLU A 183 14.32 10.94 -17.83
N ALA A 184 14.16 10.06 -16.84
CA ALA A 184 13.43 8.81 -17.04
C ALA A 184 11.98 9.07 -17.50
N LEU A 185 11.32 10.10 -16.97
CA LEU A 185 9.99 10.53 -17.44
C LEU A 185 10.03 11.17 -18.84
N LEU A 186 11.05 11.96 -19.18
CA LEU A 186 11.13 12.70 -20.44
C LEU A 186 11.79 11.89 -21.58
N THR A 187 12.57 10.86 -21.25
CA THR A 187 13.22 9.92 -22.18
C THR A 187 12.22 8.87 -22.63
N ASP A 188 11.17 8.61 -21.84
CA ASP A 188 10.04 7.82 -22.32
C ASP A 188 9.22 8.65 -23.34
N PRO A 189 9.21 8.23 -24.62
CA PRO A 189 8.50 8.96 -25.67
C PRO A 189 6.98 9.01 -25.42
N LEU A 190 6.41 8.10 -24.65
CA LEU A 190 4.98 8.11 -24.32
C LEU A 190 4.67 9.15 -23.24
N LEU A 191 5.51 9.26 -22.22
CA LEU A 191 5.32 10.21 -21.12
C LEU A 191 5.61 11.66 -21.57
N SER A 192 6.62 11.86 -22.43
CA SER A 192 6.86 13.17 -23.05
C SER A 192 5.70 13.65 -23.92
N GLN A 193 4.98 12.74 -24.59
CA GLN A 193 3.76 13.06 -25.35
C GLN A 193 2.55 13.32 -24.44
N ALA A 194 2.46 12.65 -23.29
CA ALA A 194 1.39 12.87 -22.32
C ALA A 194 1.55 14.19 -21.53
N ALA A 195 2.78 14.72 -21.46
CA ALA A 195 3.11 15.93 -20.71
C ALA A 195 2.72 17.21 -21.46
N VAL A 196 1.71 17.91 -20.95
CA VAL A 196 1.22 19.18 -21.51
C VAL A 196 2.09 20.34 -21.04
N VAL A 197 2.47 21.24 -21.95
CA VAL A 197 3.21 22.46 -21.60
C VAL A 197 2.29 23.41 -20.84
N VAL A 198 2.74 23.86 -19.66
CA VAL A 198 2.04 24.81 -18.80
C VAL A 198 3.00 25.92 -18.36
N PRO A 199 2.50 27.07 -17.88
CA PRO A 199 3.37 28.08 -17.29
C PRO A 199 4.24 27.47 -16.17
N GLY A 200 5.56 27.61 -16.30
CA GLY A 200 6.55 27.12 -15.34
C GLY A 200 7.01 25.67 -15.54
N GLY A 201 6.54 24.96 -16.58
CA GLY A 201 7.07 23.65 -16.95
C GLY A 201 6.10 22.76 -17.71
N ARG A 202 5.99 21.49 -17.30
CA ARG A 202 5.14 20.48 -17.94
C ARG A 202 4.29 19.75 -16.92
N LEU A 203 3.02 19.54 -17.27
CA LEU A 203 2.03 18.86 -16.45
C LEU A 203 1.71 17.49 -17.04
N LEU A 204 1.87 16.46 -16.23
CA LEU A 204 1.28 15.14 -16.44
C LEU A 204 0.01 15.05 -15.60
N SER A 205 -1.10 14.69 -16.24
CA SER A 205 -2.40 14.65 -15.57
C SER A 205 -3.05 13.28 -15.74
N THR A 206 -3.60 12.78 -14.64
CA THR A 206 -4.47 11.60 -14.59
C THR A 206 -5.77 11.99 -13.87
N SER A 207 -6.74 11.07 -13.83
CA SER A 207 -8.00 11.31 -13.12
C SER A 207 -7.83 11.66 -11.63
N LEU A 208 -6.81 11.10 -10.96
CA LEU A 208 -6.63 11.24 -9.50
C LEU A 208 -5.36 11.97 -9.10
N VAL A 209 -4.34 12.00 -9.96
CA VAL A 209 -3.02 12.53 -9.62
C VAL A 209 -2.52 13.42 -10.74
N ASN A 210 -2.02 14.58 -10.36
CA ASN A 210 -1.27 15.47 -11.22
C ASN A 210 0.20 15.49 -10.79
N VAL A 211 1.08 15.62 -11.78
CA VAL A 211 2.52 15.77 -11.60
C VAL A 211 2.98 16.98 -12.42
N LEU A 212 3.52 17.99 -11.75
CA LEU A 212 4.14 19.16 -12.37
C LEU A 212 5.66 19.00 -12.33
N LEU A 213 6.28 18.99 -13.50
CA LEU A 213 7.73 19.05 -13.67
C LEU A 213 8.07 20.50 -14.03
N THR A 214 8.80 21.20 -13.16
CA THR A 214 9.12 22.61 -13.36
C THR A 214 10.38 22.80 -14.21
N ASP A 215 10.50 23.96 -14.85
CA ASP A 215 11.68 24.31 -15.66
C ASP A 215 12.98 24.38 -14.84
N ASP A 216 12.87 24.62 -13.52
CA ASP A 216 14.01 24.62 -12.58
C ASP A 216 14.35 23.23 -12.02
N GLY A 217 13.71 22.17 -12.53
CA GLY A 217 14.02 20.77 -12.20
C GLY A 217 13.40 20.24 -10.91
N ARG A 218 12.47 20.98 -10.30
CA ARG A 218 11.64 20.50 -9.19
C ARG A 218 10.46 19.67 -9.71
N ILE A 219 9.92 18.82 -8.84
CA ILE A 219 8.74 18.01 -9.16
C ILE A 219 7.70 18.19 -8.06
N PHE A 220 6.46 18.48 -8.44
CA PHE A 220 5.34 18.59 -7.51
C PHE A 220 4.27 17.56 -7.86
N VAL A 221 3.87 16.75 -6.88
CA VAL A 221 2.91 15.66 -7.07
C VAL A 221 1.77 15.81 -6.06
N GLY A 222 0.54 15.67 -6.52
CA GLY A 222 -0.61 15.69 -5.63
C GLY A 222 -1.90 15.27 -6.32
N MET A 223 -2.88 14.91 -5.52
CA MET A 223 -4.24 14.62 -5.97
C MET A 223 -5.09 15.89 -6.08
N VAL A 224 -4.45 16.99 -6.49
CA VAL A 224 -5.04 18.33 -6.51
C VAL A 224 -5.09 18.85 -7.95
N PRO A 225 -5.97 19.82 -8.25
CA PRO A 225 -5.98 20.50 -9.54
C PRO A 225 -4.61 21.11 -9.89
N ALA A 226 -4.37 21.29 -11.20
CA ALA A 226 -3.09 21.79 -11.71
C ALA A 226 -2.70 23.14 -11.10
N GLU A 227 -3.68 24.01 -10.90
CA GLU A 227 -3.51 25.35 -10.35
C GLU A 227 -2.96 25.31 -8.92
N ARG A 228 -3.33 24.28 -8.15
CA ARG A 228 -2.80 24.07 -6.80
C ARG A 228 -1.36 23.59 -6.82
N LEU A 229 -0.96 22.74 -7.77
CA LEU A 229 0.45 22.36 -7.93
C LEU A 229 1.30 23.57 -8.33
N GLN A 230 0.80 24.41 -9.24
CA GLN A 230 1.50 25.63 -9.65
C GLN A 230 1.60 26.64 -8.51
N ALA A 231 0.55 26.82 -7.71
CA ALA A 231 0.58 27.66 -6.52
C ALA A 231 1.60 27.14 -5.49
N ALA A 232 1.65 25.82 -5.27
CA ALA A 232 2.65 25.22 -4.38
C ALA A 232 4.08 25.42 -4.90
N ALA A 233 4.30 25.29 -6.21
CA ALA A 233 5.59 25.51 -6.84
C ALA A 233 6.07 26.97 -6.77
N GLY A 234 5.14 27.94 -6.87
CA GLY A 234 5.46 29.36 -6.74
C GLY A 234 5.69 29.83 -5.30
N ALA A 235 5.19 29.09 -4.31
CA ALA A 235 5.36 29.40 -2.88
C ALA A 235 6.60 28.74 -2.25
N ALA A 236 7.17 27.73 -2.91
CA ALA A 236 8.36 26.99 -2.48
C ALA A 236 9.64 27.60 -3.06
#